data_AF-X1GUY3-F1
#
_entry.id   AF-X1GUY3-F1
#
_cell.length_a   1.000
_cell.length_b   1.000
_cell.length_c   1.000
_cell.angle_alpha   90.00
_cell.angle_beta   90.00
_cell.angle_gamma   90.00
#
_symmetry.space_group_name_H-M   'P 1'
#
loop_
_entity.id
_entity.type
_entity.pdbx_description
1 polymer ?
#
loop_
_entity_poly.entity_id
_entity_poly.type
_entity_poly.pdbx_seq_one_letter_code
_entity_poly.pdbx_strand_id
1 'polypeptide(L)' 'MPEERRISPAILIIPIGLGLGLVGVMAALAWAAPPTPPPEGYVCPYCGATFDTFEELVSHVQIEHPGERIPIPIEWE' A
#
# COMPACT_ATOMS: atom_id res chain seq x y z
N MET A 1 27.96 -30.06 -42.69
CA MET A 1 27.86 -28.66 -43.18
C MET A 1 27.01 -27.92 -42.16
N PRO A 2 27.53 -26.95 -41.39
CA PRO A 2 26.71 -26.25 -40.40
C PRO A 2 25.66 -25.40 -41.12
N GLU A 3 24.40 -25.59 -40.75
CA GLU A 3 23.25 -24.97 -41.39
C GLU A 3 23.09 -23.53 -40.90
N GLU A 4 23.34 -22.56 -41.78
CA GLU A 4 23.20 -21.14 -41.48
C GLU A 4 21.72 -20.77 -41.40
N ARG A 5 21.12 -21.03 -40.24
CA ARG A 5 19.75 -20.60 -39.94
C ARG A 5 19.72 -19.08 -39.94
N ARG A 6 19.11 -18.49 -40.97
CA ARG A 6 18.75 -17.06 -41.00
C ARG A 6 17.68 -16.81 -39.94
N ILE A 7 18.10 -16.55 -38.71
CA ILE A 7 17.23 -16.16 -37.61
C ILE A 7 16.57 -14.85 -38.01
N SER A 8 15.25 -14.87 -38.12
CA SER A 8 14.47 -13.67 -38.43
C SER A 8 14.74 -12.61 -37.37
N PRO A 9 15.03 -11.34 -37.74
CA PRO A 9 15.24 -10.26 -36.79
C PRO A 9 14.01 -10.05 -35.87
N ALA A 10 12.83 -10.53 -36.27
CA ALA A 10 11.63 -10.55 -35.45
C ALA A 10 11.81 -11.31 -34.11
N ILE A 11 12.65 -12.34 -34.08
CA ILE A 11 12.93 -13.12 -32.85
C ILE A 11 13.57 -12.25 -31.76
N LEU A 12 14.36 -11.24 -32.16
CA LEU A 12 14.97 -10.31 -31.22
C LEU A 12 14.03 -9.13 -30.92
N ILE A 13 13.36 -8.60 -31.94
CA ILE A 13 12.57 -7.37 -31.83
C ILE A 13 11.28 -7.59 -31.05
N ILE A 14 10.57 -8.71 -31.26
CA ILE A 14 9.29 -9.00 -30.62
C ILE A 14 9.39 -9.04 -29.08
N PRO A 15 10.30 -9.81 -28.45
CA PRO A 15 10.37 -9.84 -26.99
C PRO A 15 10.79 -8.50 -26.39
N ILE A 16 11.65 -7.74 -27.07
CA ILE A 16 12.08 -6.40 -26.63
C ILE A 16 10.89 -5.43 -26.67
N GLY A 17 10.15 -5.40 -27.78
CA GLY A 17 8.97 -4.55 -27.93
C GLY A 17 7.88 -4.90 -26.93
N LEU A 18 7.61 -6.20 -26.73
CA LEU A 18 6.64 -6.67 -25.75
C LEU A 18 7.05 -6.29 -24.32
N GLY A 19 8.34 -6.48 -23.98
CA GLY A 19 8.88 -6.13 -22.67
C GLY A 19 8.81 -4.62 -22.39
N LEU A 20 9.25 -3.79 -23.33
CA LEU A 20 9.17 -2.33 -23.20
C LEU A 20 7.71 -1.83 -23.12
N GLY A 21 6.82 -2.42 -23.92
CA GLY A 21 5.39 -2.13 -23.86
C GLY A 21 4.78 -2.44 -22.50
N LEU A 22 5.07 -3.62 -21.94
CA LEU A 22 4.56 -4.03 -20.63
C LEU A 22 5.10 -3.15 -19.49
N VAL A 23 6.39 -2.78 -19.54
CA VAL A 23 6.99 -1.84 -18.57
C VAL A 23 6.30 -0.47 -18.66
N GLY A 24 6.04 0.02 -19.87
CA GLY A 24 5.31 1.28 -20.07
C GLY A 24 3.91 1.27 -19.48
N VAL A 25 3.16 0.16 -19.64
CA VAL A 25 1.82 0.01 -19.05
C VAL A 25 1.89 -0.02 -17.52
N MET A 26 2.82 -0.79 -16.94
CA MET A 26 2.98 -0.85 -15.48
C MET A 26 3.34 0.52 -14.89
N ALA A 27 4.22 1.27 -15.55
CA ALA A 27 4.58 2.63 -15.12
C ALA A 27 3.38 3.58 -15.19
N ALA A 28 2.59 3.52 -16.27
CA ALA A 28 1.39 4.34 -16.42
C ALA A 28 0.34 4.01 -15.33
N LEU A 29 0.14 2.73 -15.02
CA LEU A 29 -0.76 2.31 -13.94
C LEU A 29 -0.28 2.78 -12.56
N ALA A 30 1.02 2.72 -12.30
CA ALA A 30 1.59 3.21 -11.03
C ALA A 30 1.43 4.73 -10.89
N TRP A 31 1.58 5.50 -11.96
CA TRP A 31 1.34 6.96 -11.95
C TRP A 31 -0.14 7.32 -11.80
N ALA A 32 -1.05 6.51 -12.34
CA ALA A 32 -2.49 6.74 -12.26
C ALA A 32 -3.13 6.20 -10.96
N ALA A 33 -2.37 5.55 -10.09
CA ALA A 33 -2.89 5.01 -8.84
C ALA A 33 -3.36 6.15 -7.93
N PRO A 34 -4.54 6.03 -7.29
CA PRO A 34 -4.98 7.01 -6.30
C PRO A 34 -4.03 7.03 -5.09
N PRO A 35 -3.91 8.16 -4.38
CA PRO A 35 -3.14 8.20 -3.14
C PRO A 35 -3.72 7.20 -2.15
N THR A 36 -2.84 6.47 -1.45
CA THR A 36 -3.27 5.62 -0.33
C THR A 36 -3.97 6.49 0.70
N PRO A 37 -5.16 6.11 1.19
CA PRO A 37 -5.76 6.84 2.29
C PRO A 37 -4.79 6.85 3.47
N PRO A 38 -4.71 7.93 4.26
CA PRO A 38 -3.94 7.93 5.48
C PRO A 38 -4.44 6.78 6.38
N PRO A 39 -3.54 6.16 7.18
CA PRO A 39 -3.97 5.16 8.15
C PRO A 39 -5.10 5.75 9.00
N GLU A 40 -6.14 4.96 9.25
CA GLU A 40 -7.23 5.37 10.15
C GLU A 40 -6.61 5.64 11.52
N GLY A 41 -6.58 6.91 11.93
CA GLY A 41 -6.01 7.33 13.20
C GLY A 41 -6.75 6.70 14.38
N TYR A 42 -6.11 6.69 15.54
CA TYR A 42 -6.71 6.19 16.76
C TYR A 42 -7.74 7.18 17.30
N VAL A 43 -9.01 6.77 17.35
CA VAL A 43 -10.11 7.63 17.80
C VAL A 43 -10.48 7.35 19.25
N CYS A 44 -10.58 8.40 20.07
CA CYS A 44 -11.07 8.31 21.44
C CYS A 44 -12.60 8.07 21.45
N PRO A 45 -13.09 7.00 22.08
CA PRO A 45 -14.51 6.65 22.09
C PRO A 45 -15.37 7.57 22.97
N TYR A 46 -14.75 8.39 23.83
CA TYR A 46 -15.45 9.26 24.77
C TYR A 46 -15.68 10.68 24.25
N CYS A 47 -14.76 11.18 23.41
CA CYS A 47 -14.79 12.56 22.92
C CYS A 47 -14.62 12.70 21.40
N GLY A 48 -14.25 11.62 20.69
CA GLY A 48 -14.05 11.63 19.24
C GLY A 48 -12.73 12.22 18.76
N ALA A 49 -11.79 12.53 19.67
CA ALA A 49 -10.46 13.02 19.30
C ALA A 49 -9.66 11.94 18.52
N THR A 50 -9.00 12.36 17.44
CA THR A 50 -8.18 11.50 16.56
C THR A 50 -6.69 11.72 16.85
N PHE A 51 -5.93 10.63 16.95
CA PHE A 51 -4.49 10.63 17.21
C PHE A 51 -3.74 9.81 16.15
N ASP A 52 -2.48 10.17 15.90
CA ASP A 52 -1.64 9.47 14.92
C ASP A 52 -1.08 8.16 15.49
N THR A 53 -0.93 8.08 16.81
CA THR A 53 -0.39 6.92 17.50
C THR A 53 -1.28 6.43 18.66
N PHE A 54 -1.14 5.14 18.99
CA PHE A 54 -1.86 4.54 20.12
C PHE A 54 -1.42 5.13 21.46
N GLU A 55 -0.14 5.49 21.61
CA GLU A 55 0.41 6.06 22.84
C GLU A 55 -0.20 7.44 23.15
N GLU A 56 -0.41 8.27 22.12
CA GLU A 56 -1.10 9.55 22.25
C GLU A 56 -2.55 9.38 22.69
N LEU A 57 -3.27 8.41 22.10
CA LEU A 57 -4.63 8.07 22.54
C LEU A 57 -4.64 7.63 24.02
N VAL A 58 -3.72 6.76 24.42
CA VAL A 58 -3.61 6.29 25.81
C VAL A 58 -3.36 7.45 26.77
N SER A 59 -2.40 8.32 26.45
CA SER A 59 -2.09 9.51 27.26
C SER A 59 -3.30 10.43 27.37
N HIS A 60 -3.99 10.69 26.25
CA HIS A 60 -5.20 11.50 26.22
C HIS A 60 -6.29 10.92 27.14
N VAL A 61 -6.57 9.61 27.04
CA VAL A 61 -7.59 8.97 27.89
C VAL A 61 -7.19 9.01 29.36
N GLN A 62 -5.91 8.81 29.68
CA GLN A 62 -5.44 8.86 31.08
C GLN A 62 -5.59 10.26 31.72
N ILE A 63 -5.39 11.33 30.95
CA ILE A 63 -5.42 12.71 31.44
C ILE A 63 -6.85 13.27 31.41
N GLU A 64 -7.56 13.11 30.30
CA GLU A 64 -8.87 13.73 30.06
C GLU A 64 -10.05 12.85 30.51
N HIS A 65 -9.84 11.54 30.63
CA HIS A 65 -10.87 10.55 31.02
C HIS A 65 -10.40 9.63 32.17
N PRO A 66 -10.05 10.19 33.35
CA PRO A 66 -9.51 9.42 34.45
C PRO A 66 -10.49 8.35 34.96
N GLY A 67 -10.02 7.11 35.07
CA GLY A 67 -10.80 5.95 35.54
C GLY A 67 -11.47 5.13 34.44
N GLU A 68 -11.45 5.65 33.22
CA GLU A 68 -12.04 5.01 32.05
C GLU A 68 -10.98 4.17 31.31
N ARG A 69 -11.37 3.01 30.74
CA ARG A 69 -10.45 2.09 30.06
C ARG A 69 -10.75 2.01 28.57
N ILE A 70 -9.72 2.15 27.74
CA ILE A 70 -9.85 1.96 26.29
C ILE A 70 -10.36 0.53 26.02
N PRO A 71 -11.52 0.39 25.35
CA PRO A 71 -12.03 -0.92 24.96
C PRO A 71 -11.18 -1.46 23.82
N ILE A 72 -10.29 -2.40 24.15
CA ILE A 72 -9.56 -3.20 23.16
C ILE A 72 -10.49 -4.30 22.66
N PRO A 73 -10.88 -4.32 21.38
CA PRO A 73 -11.57 -5.48 20.81
C PRO A 73 -10.59 -6.65 20.82
N ILE A 74 -10.86 -7.63 21.67
CA ILE A 74 -10.18 -8.92 21.68
C ILE A 74 -10.85 -9.80 20.62
N GLU A 75 -10.24 -9.88 19.45
CA GLU A 75 -10.59 -10.87 18.44
C GLU A 75 -10.06 -12.23 18.93
N TRP A 76 -10.95 -13.05 19.50
CA TRP A 76 -10.67 -14.45 19.79
C TRP A 76 -11.01 -15.26 18.53
N GLU A 77 -9.98 -15.70 17.81
CA GLU A 77 -10.11 -16.75 16.79
C GLU A 77 -10.30 -18.14 17.42
#